data_AF-A0A9P2VN28-F1
#
_entry.id   AF-A0A9P2VN28-F1
#
_cell.length_a   1.000
_cell.length_b   1.000
_cell.length_c   1.000
_cell.angle_alpha   90.00
_cell.angle_beta   90.00
_cell.angle_gamma   90.00
#
_symmetry.space_group_name_H-M   'P 1'
#
loop_
_entity.id
_entity.type
_entity.pdbx_description
1 polymer ?
#
loop_
_entity_poly.entity_id
_entity_poly.type
_entity_poly.pdbx_seq_one_letter_code
_entity_poly.pdbx_strand_id
1 'polypeptide(L)' 'LLTMSVSANGGTPPYKYAWKKDGQPVDGQTTDTFSKPGAQSADAGKYTCVVTDSAEKAQSVTSVECTVTVSAAAG' A
#
# COMPACT_ATOMS: atom_id res chain seq x y z
N LEU A 1 -0.40 7.71 13.85
CA LEU A 1 -0.58 6.42 13.13
C LEU A 1 -0.82 6.75 11.67
N LEU A 2 -0.03 6.22 10.75
CA LEU A 2 -0.28 6.36 9.31
C LEU A 2 -1.10 5.17 8.83
N THR A 3 -2.23 5.45 8.20
CA THR A 3 -3.14 4.43 7.66
C THR A 3 -3.48 4.77 6.22
N MET A 4 -3.37 3.79 5.33
CA MET A 4 -3.83 3.88 3.94
C MET A 4 -4.62 2.63 3.61
N SER A 5 -5.64 2.75 2.78
CA SER A 5 -6.45 1.62 2.34
C SER A 5 -6.61 1.63 0.83
N VAL A 6 -6.76 0.44 0.26
CA VAL A 6 -7.13 0.25 -1.14
C VAL A 6 -8.37 -0.60 -1.23
N SER A 7 -9.20 -0.32 -2.22
CA SER A 7 -10.35 -1.16 -2.58
C SER A 7 -10.15 -1.72 -3.98
N ALA A 8 -10.40 -3.02 -4.12
CA ALA A 8 -10.41 -3.69 -5.41
C ALA A 8 -11.86 -4.03 -5.77
N ASN A 9 -12.25 -3.77 -7.03
CA ASN A 9 -13.58 -4.05 -7.54
C ASN A 9 -13.45 -4.95 -8.78
N GLY A 10 -14.19 -6.07 -8.80
CA GLY A 10 -14.09 -7.10 -9.85
C GLY A 10 -12.91 -8.06 -9.62
N GLY A 11 -12.71 -9.00 -10.54
CA GLY A 11 -11.72 -10.08 -10.40
C GLY A 11 -12.19 -11.23 -9.50
N THR A 12 -11.27 -12.16 -9.19
CA THR A 12 -11.58 -13.35 -8.37
C THR A 12 -10.91 -13.29 -6.99
N PRO A 13 -11.68 -13.16 -5.89
CA PRO A 13 -11.16 -13.30 -4.53
C PRO A 13 -10.69 -14.74 -4.23
N PRO A 14 -9.71 -14.94 -3.31
CA PRO A 14 -9.06 -13.93 -2.47
C PRO A 14 -8.00 -13.09 -3.20
N TYR A 15 -7.87 -11.83 -2.81
CA TYR A 15 -6.84 -10.92 -3.35
C TYR A 15 -5.54 -10.99 -2.55
N LYS A 16 -4.42 -10.82 -3.26
CA LYS A 16 -3.10 -10.59 -2.67
C LYS A 16 -2.73 -9.14 -2.83
N TYR A 17 -2.28 -8.49 -1.75
CA TYR A 17 -1.85 -7.11 -1.75
C TYR A 17 -0.34 -7.03 -1.57
N ALA A 18 0.30 -6.13 -2.29
CA ALA A 18 1.72 -5.82 -2.14
C ALA A 18 1.91 -4.31 -2.15
N TRP A 19 2.14 -3.74 -0.97
CA TRP A 19 2.43 -2.32 -0.83
C TRP A 19 3.86 -2.00 -1.25
N LYS A 20 4.03 -0.84 -1.88
CA LYS A 20 5.32 -0.30 -2.26
C LYS A 20 5.46 1.13 -1.77
N LYS A 21 6.67 1.46 -1.33
CA LYS A 21 7.10 2.81 -0.98
C LYS A 21 8.25 3.20 -1.92
N ASP A 22 8.11 4.30 -2.64
CA ASP A 22 9.10 4.80 -3.60
C ASP A 22 9.54 3.73 -4.61
N GLY A 23 8.59 2.89 -5.03
CA GLY A 23 8.80 1.77 -5.95
C GLY A 23 9.35 0.49 -5.32
N GLN A 24 9.81 0.54 -4.07
CA GLN A 24 10.33 -0.62 -3.33
C GLN A 24 9.22 -1.33 -2.54
N PRO A 25 9.20 -2.68 -2.49
CA PRO A 25 8.22 -3.41 -1.70
C PRO A 25 8.36 -3.09 -0.20
N VAL A 26 7.23 -2.99 0.49
CA VAL A 26 7.17 -2.87 1.95
C VAL A 26 6.81 -4.23 2.54
N ASP A 27 7.78 -4.87 3.19
CA ASP A 27 7.59 -6.19 3.78
C ASP A 27 6.54 -6.17 4.91
N GLY A 28 5.76 -7.25 4.98
CA GLY A 28 4.73 -7.44 6.01
C GLY A 28 3.42 -6.69 5.77
N GLN A 29 3.32 -5.85 4.73
CA GLN A 29 2.09 -5.15 4.37
C GLN A 29 1.41 -5.87 3.20
N THR A 30 0.61 -6.88 3.53
CA THR A 30 -0.05 -7.78 2.55
C THR A 30 -1.58 -7.74 2.60
N THR A 31 -2.13 -6.80 3.35
CA THR A 31 -3.57 -6.54 3.49
C THR A 31 -4.00 -5.34 2.63
N ASP A 32 -5.31 -5.20 2.45
CA ASP A 32 -5.96 -4.05 1.81
C ASP A 32 -5.70 -2.72 2.56
N THR A 33 -5.40 -2.83 3.85
CA THR A 33 -5.05 -1.70 4.73
C THR A 33 -3.57 -1.75 5.07
N PHE A 34 -2.86 -0.67 4.78
CA PHE A 34 -1.51 -0.39 5.28
C PHE A 34 -1.62 0.32 6.63
N SER A 35 -0.87 -0.16 7.63
CA SER A 35 -0.80 0.47 8.95
C SER A 35 0.63 0.57 9.45
N LYS A 36 1.06 1.79 9.77
CA LYS A 36 2.39 2.09 10.36
C LYS A 36 2.22 2.92 11.64
N PRO A 37 2.26 2.29 12.82
CA PRO A 37 2.36 2.98 14.10
C PRO A 37 3.66 3.79 14.18
N GLY A 38 3.60 4.97 14.81
CA GLY A 38 4.79 5.81 15.01
C GLY A 38 5.46 6.29 13.73
N ALA A 39 4.68 6.71 12.72
CA ALA A 39 5.23 7.23 11.46
C ALA A 39 6.23 8.37 11.72
N GLN A 40 7.40 8.29 11.08
CA GLN A 40 8.50 9.25 11.20
C GLN A 40 8.74 9.92 9.84
N SER A 41 9.62 10.92 9.80
CA SER A 41 10.03 11.59 8.56
C SER A 41 10.55 10.61 7.50
N ALA A 42 11.21 9.52 7.92
CA ALA A 42 11.68 8.46 7.04
C ALA A 42 10.55 7.63 6.40
N ASP A 43 9.30 7.73 6.87
CA ASP A 43 8.13 7.11 6.24
C ASP A 43 7.48 8.03 5.19
N ALA A 44 7.96 9.26 4.99
CA ALA A 44 7.52 10.07 3.86
C ALA A 44 7.96 9.39 2.53
N GLY A 45 7.09 9.44 1.52
CA GLY A 45 7.34 8.82 0.22
C GLY A 45 6.08 8.61 -0.61
N LYS A 46 6.26 8.02 -1.79
CA LYS A 46 5.19 7.66 -2.73
C LYS A 46 4.73 6.23 -2.48
N TYR A 47 3.47 6.05 -2.15
CA TYR A 47 2.89 4.76 -1.84
C TYR A 47 1.98 4.28 -2.98
N THR A 48 2.17 3.02 -3.36
CA THR A 48 1.28 2.31 -4.29
C THR A 48 0.99 0.92 -3.74
N CYS A 49 -0.15 0.35 -4.09
CA CYS A 49 -0.47 -1.05 -3.78
C CYS A 49 -0.73 -1.79 -5.08
N VAL A 50 -0.09 -2.96 -5.24
CA VAL A 50 -0.40 -3.90 -6.31
C VAL A 50 -1.38 -4.92 -5.74
N VAL A 51 -2.56 -5.01 -6.34
CA VAL A 51 -3.57 -6.01 -6.02
C VAL A 51 -3.54 -7.08 -7.10
N THR A 52 -3.43 -8.34 -6.71
CA THR A 52 -3.47 -9.50 -7.61
C THR A 52 -4.64 -10.39 -7.24
N ASP A 53 -5.45 -10.76 -8.22
CA ASP A 53 -6.55 -11.70 -8.00
C ASP A 53 -6.10 -13.17 -8.04
N SER A 54 -7.04 -14.08 -7.78
CA SER A 54 -6.77 -15.52 -7.66
C SER A 54 -7.37 -16.35 -8.80
N ALA A 55 -7.76 -15.70 -9.91
CA ALA A 55 -8.25 -16.41 -11.09
C ALA A 55 -7.15 -17.33 -11.66
N GLU A 56 -7.54 -18.37 -12.43
CA GLU A 56 -6.56 -19.27 -13.08
C GLU A 56 -5.53 -18.49 -13.90
N LYS A 57 -5.97 -17.40 -14.54
CA LYS A 57 -5.11 -16.40 -15.17
C LYS A 57 -5.11 -15.12 -14.33
N ALA A 58 -4.32 -15.12 -13.26
CA ALA A 58 -4.21 -14.01 -12.33
C ALA A 58 -3.96 -12.67 -13.05
N GLN A 59 -4.72 -11.65 -12.67
CA GLN A 59 -4.59 -10.27 -13.11
C GLN A 59 -4.08 -9.42 -11.96
N SER A 60 -3.22 -8.46 -12.27
CA SER A 60 -2.69 -7.51 -11.28
C SER A 60 -3.00 -6.08 -11.72
N VAL A 61 -3.43 -5.26 -10.77
CA VAL A 61 -3.66 -3.82 -10.97
C VAL A 61 -2.88 -3.06 -9.91
N THR A 62 -2.26 -1.95 -10.31
CA THR A 62 -1.57 -1.04 -9.39
C THR A 62 -2.50 0.13 -9.07
N SER A 63 -2.59 0.49 -7.80
CA SER A 63 -3.35 1.66 -7.36
C SER A 63 -2.77 2.96 -7.93
N VAL A 64 -3.55 4.04 -7.83
CA VAL A 64 -3.01 5.39 -7.99
C VAL A 64 -1.95 5.64 -6.91
N GLU A 65 -0.94 6.44 -7.26
CA GLU A 65 0.11 6.84 -6.33
C GLU A 65 -0.46 7.79 -5.26
N CYS A 66 -0.19 7.49 -3.98
CA CYS A 66 -0.48 8.36 -2.85
C CYS A 66 0.83 8.92 -2.31
N THR A 67 1.03 10.24 -2.37
CA THR A 67 2.22 10.88 -1.79
C THR A 67 1.97 11.20 -0.33
N VAL A 68 2.80 10.66 0.56
CA VAL A 68 2.76 10.90 1.99
C VAL A 68 3.90 11.82 2.39
N THR A 69 3.57 12.94 3.02
CA THR A 69 4.54 13.86 3.64
C THR A 69 4.46 13.74 5.15
N VAL A 70 5.60 13.58 5.82
CA VAL A 70 5.70 13.56 7.28
C VAL A 70 6.67 14.66 7.72
N SER A 71 6.15 15.71 8.35
CA SER A 71 6.95 16.75 8.98
C SER A 71 7.28 16.36 10.42
N ALA A 72 8.48 16.71 10.89
CA ALA A 72 8.78 16.63 12.31
C ALA A 72 7.79 17.51 13.08
N ALA A 73 7.30 17.04 14.23
CA ALA A 73 6.59 17.92 15.15
C ALA A 73 7.56 19.06 15.51
N ALA A 74 7.15 20.31 15.27
CA ALA A 74 7.89 21.45 15.81
C ALA A 74 7.92 21.27 17.33
N GLY A 75 9.14 21.16 17.88
CA GLY A 75 9.36 21.12 19.32
C GLY A 75 9.09 22.46 19.99
#